data_AF-A0A1Q8IL93-F1
#
_entry.id   AF-A0A1Q8IL93-F1
#
_cell.length_a   1.000
_cell.length_b   1.000
_cell.length_c   1.000
_cell.angle_alpha   90.00
_cell.angle_beta   90.00
_cell.angle_gamma   90.00
#
_symmetry.space_group_name_H-M   'P 1'
#
loop_
_entity.id
_entity.type
_entity.pdbx_description
1 polymer ?
#
loop_
_entity_poly.entity_id
_entity_poly.type
_entity_poly.pdbx_seq_one_letter_code
_entity_poly.pdbx_strand_id
1 'polypeptide(L)'
;MTGVSATSHPAGGARETIVRAVRKAILELEAEDVQRVECNTVADRARTRLESGNESICARYGFMQYLLDVTRRELARSYGAESHETQAIQGDLYTGTLQARYPVPHQRGESPQYVLLDLLTPEQVRWNARQHRKVGRAHLRHADALDAYAHTKASSGDAA
;
A
#
# COMPACT_ATOMS: atom_id res chain seq x y z
N MET A 1 17.49 -4.15 -45.71
CA MET A 1 16.87 -3.12 -44.86
C MET A 1 15.94 -3.83 -43.88
N THR A 2 16.41 -4.10 -42.67
CA THR A 2 15.60 -4.67 -41.59
C THR A 2 15.83 -3.80 -40.37
N GLY A 3 14.88 -2.89 -40.13
CA GLY A 3 14.90 -1.98 -39.00
C GLY A 3 14.69 -2.76 -37.71
N VAL A 4 15.71 -2.77 -36.85
CA VAL A 4 15.57 -3.21 -35.46
C VAL A 4 14.81 -2.09 -34.75
N SER A 5 13.53 -2.35 -34.46
CA SER A 5 12.71 -1.48 -33.60
C SER A 5 13.36 -1.39 -32.23
N ALA A 6 13.92 -0.23 -31.92
CA ALA A 6 14.36 0.12 -30.58
C ALA A 6 13.14 0.17 -29.66
N THR A 7 13.00 -0.84 -28.80
CA THR A 7 12.07 -0.79 -27.68
C THR A 7 12.57 0.28 -26.72
N SER A 8 11.91 1.44 -26.76
CA SER A 8 12.16 2.55 -25.84
C SER A 8 12.08 2.03 -24.41
N HIS A 9 13.23 1.87 -23.76
CA HIS A 9 13.27 1.54 -22.34
C HIS A 9 12.71 2.73 -21.56
N PRO A 10 11.70 2.55 -20.70
CA PRO A 10 11.24 3.62 -19.84
C PRO A 10 12.42 4.11 -18.99
N ALA A 11 12.53 5.44 -18.82
CA ALA A 11 13.68 6.14 -18.21
C ALA A 11 13.94 5.86 -16.71
N GLY A 12 13.54 4.70 -16.19
CA GLY A 12 13.70 4.26 -14.81
C GLY A 12 13.99 2.76 -14.73
N GLY A 13 14.69 2.33 -13.67
CA GLY A 13 15.03 0.92 -13.48
C GLY A 13 13.81 -0.01 -13.42
N ALA A 14 14.00 -1.33 -13.56
CA ALA A 14 12.91 -2.31 -13.63
C ALA A 14 11.86 -2.16 -12.50
N ARG A 15 12.32 -1.88 -11.27
CA ARG A 15 11.45 -1.61 -10.12
C ARG A 15 10.52 -0.42 -10.34
N GLU A 16 11.04 0.69 -10.88
CA GLU A 16 10.26 1.90 -11.10
C GLU A 16 9.19 1.67 -12.17
N THR A 17 9.54 0.95 -13.23
CA THR A 17 8.59 0.55 -14.28
C THR A 17 7.45 -0.30 -13.72
N ILE A 18 7.76 -1.24 -12.82
CA ILE A 18 6.75 -2.07 -12.15
C ILE A 18 5.83 -1.21 -11.27
N VAL A 19 6.39 -0.35 -10.42
CA VAL A 19 5.61 0.55 -9.56
C VAL A 19 4.71 1.47 -10.40
N ARG A 20 5.25 2.01 -11.49
CA ARG A 20 4.50 2.86 -12.43
C ARG A 20 3.33 2.12 -13.07
N ALA A 21 3.53 0.87 -13.48
CA ALA A 21 2.47 0.03 -14.04
C ALA A 21 1.37 -0.27 -13.02
N VAL A 22 1.75 -0.58 -11.76
CA VAL A 22 0.80 -0.79 -10.66
C VAL A 22 -0.02 0.47 -10.38
N ARG A 23 0.62 1.63 -10.23
CA ARG A 23 -0.07 2.91 -10.02
C ARG A 23 -1.02 3.24 -11.14
N LYS A 24 -0.59 3.00 -12.39
CA LYS A 24 -1.46 3.21 -13.56
C LYS A 24 -2.70 2.31 -13.49
N ALA A 25 -2.54 1.04 -13.12
CA ALA A 25 -3.67 0.12 -12.98
C ALA A 25 -4.65 0.55 -11.86
N ILE A 26 -4.15 1.15 -10.77
CA ILE A 26 -4.98 1.73 -9.70
C ILE A 26 -5.79 2.91 -10.24
N LEU A 27 -5.14 3.88 -10.89
CA LEU A 27 -5.79 5.08 -11.43
C LEU A 27 -6.85 4.76 -12.50
N GLU A 28 -6.60 3.75 -13.33
CA GLU A 28 -7.58 3.32 -14.33
C GLU A 28 -8.82 2.69 -13.68
N LEU A 29 -8.64 1.88 -12.64
CA LEU A 29 -9.78 1.35 -11.87
C LEU A 29 -10.55 2.48 -11.20
N GLU A 30 -9.88 3.49 -10.66
CA GLU A 30 -10.54 4.67 -10.10
C GLU A 30 -11.31 5.45 -11.18
N ALA A 31 -10.73 5.62 -12.36
CA ALA A 31 -11.39 6.29 -13.49
C ALA A 31 -12.59 5.50 -14.05
N GLU A 32 -12.60 4.18 -13.87
CA GLU A 32 -13.76 3.31 -14.16
C GLU A 32 -14.84 3.39 -13.07
N ASP A 33 -14.65 4.21 -12.03
CA ASP A 33 -15.54 4.36 -10.88
C ASP A 33 -15.88 3.02 -10.22
N VAL A 34 -14.92 2.08 -10.18
CA VAL A 34 -15.18 0.81 -9.51
C VAL A 34 -15.33 1.01 -8.01
N GLN A 35 -16.49 0.60 -7.50
CA GLN A 35 -16.83 0.62 -6.08
C GLN A 35 -15.83 -0.15 -5.20
N ARG A 36 -15.15 -1.14 -5.79
CA ARG A 36 -14.18 -2.02 -5.13
C ARG A 36 -12.92 -2.16 -5.96
N VAL A 37 -11.78 -2.00 -5.30
CA VAL A 37 -10.45 -2.25 -5.87
C VAL A 37 -9.85 -3.47 -5.19
N GLU A 38 -9.66 -4.55 -5.95
CA GLU A 38 -9.06 -5.79 -5.46
C GLU A 38 -7.59 -5.89 -5.87
N CYS A 39 -6.75 -6.35 -4.94
CA CYS A 39 -5.31 -6.44 -5.15
C CYS A 39 -4.93 -7.35 -6.33
N ASN A 40 -5.63 -8.48 -6.51
CA ASN A 40 -5.37 -9.38 -7.63
C ASN A 40 -5.68 -8.71 -8.97
N THR A 41 -6.80 -7.98 -9.06
CA THR A 41 -7.18 -7.27 -10.29
C THR A 41 -6.15 -6.22 -10.69
N VAL A 42 -5.64 -5.45 -9.72
CA VAL A 42 -4.57 -4.47 -9.98
C VAL A 42 -3.29 -5.18 -10.45
N ALA A 43 -2.88 -6.26 -9.77
CA ALA A 43 -1.68 -7.01 -10.12
C ALA A 43 -1.80 -7.66 -11.51
N ASP A 44 -2.95 -8.24 -11.85
CA ASP A 44 -3.23 -8.79 -13.19
C ASP A 44 -3.15 -7.72 -14.26
N ARG A 45 -3.78 -6.56 -14.05
CA ARG A 45 -3.71 -5.42 -14.98
C ARG A 45 -2.29 -4.92 -15.16
N ALA A 46 -1.50 -4.83 -14.10
CA ALA A 46 -0.09 -4.45 -14.18
C ALA A 46 0.73 -5.50 -14.95
N ARG A 47 0.48 -6.80 -14.68
CA ARG A 47 1.14 -7.92 -15.33
C ARG A 47 0.92 -7.93 -16.84
N THR A 48 -0.32 -7.77 -17.31
CA THR A 48 -0.66 -7.74 -18.75
C THR A 48 0.11 -6.65 -19.52
N ARG A 49 0.55 -5.59 -18.84
CA ARG A 49 1.35 -4.51 -19.46
C ARG A 49 2.84 -4.80 -19.52
N LEU A 50 3.31 -5.70 -18.66
CA LEU A 50 4.73 -5.96 -18.43
C LEU A 50 5.18 -7.29 -19.04
N GLU A 51 4.29 -8.27 -19.11
CA GLU A 51 4.58 -9.56 -19.75
C GLU A 51 4.70 -9.39 -21.28
N SER A 52 5.76 -9.96 -21.84
CA SER A 52 5.99 -10.10 -23.28
C SER A 52 5.35 -11.35 -23.87
N GLY A 53 4.95 -12.31 -23.02
CA GLY A 53 4.35 -13.58 -23.40
C GLY A 53 5.37 -14.71 -23.63
N ASN A 54 6.66 -14.41 -23.57
CA ASN A 54 7.76 -15.37 -23.81
C ASN A 54 8.44 -15.84 -22.51
N GLU A 55 7.89 -15.49 -21.34
CA GLU A 55 8.45 -15.84 -20.05
C GLU A 55 8.17 -17.31 -19.67
N SER A 56 9.11 -17.93 -18.95
CA SER A 56 8.88 -19.27 -18.39
C SER A 56 7.77 -19.25 -17.32
N ILE A 57 7.11 -20.40 -17.11
CA ILE A 57 6.05 -20.54 -16.11
C ILE A 57 6.55 -20.12 -14.71
N CYS A 58 7.76 -20.52 -14.33
CA CYS A 58 8.36 -20.15 -13.05
C CYS A 58 8.60 -18.63 -12.94
N ALA A 59 9.06 -18.00 -14.03
CA ALA A 59 9.25 -16.55 -14.06
C ALA A 59 7.92 -15.81 -13.90
N ARG A 60 6.87 -16.26 -14.59
CA ARG A 60 5.52 -15.69 -14.47
C ARG A 60 4.95 -15.83 -13.05
N TYR A 61 5.12 -17.00 -12.44
CA TYR A 61 4.68 -17.23 -11.07
C TYR A 61 5.40 -16.32 -10.07
N GLY A 62 6.75 -16.29 -10.11
CA GLY A 62 7.54 -15.44 -9.23
C GLY A 62 7.25 -13.96 -9.42
N PHE A 63 7.08 -13.54 -10.67
CA PHE A 63 6.74 -12.16 -11.02
C PHE A 63 5.35 -11.75 -10.49
N MET A 64 4.36 -12.64 -10.56
CA MET A 64 3.04 -12.38 -10.00
C MET A 64 3.10 -12.20 -8.47
N GLN A 65 3.85 -13.04 -7.75
CA GLN A 65 4.01 -12.86 -6.29
C GLN A 65 4.66 -11.51 -5.95
N TYR A 66 5.69 -11.13 -6.71
CA TYR A 66 6.31 -9.82 -6.58
C TYR A 66 5.33 -8.67 -6.87
N LEU A 67 4.53 -8.78 -7.93
CA LEU A 67 3.52 -7.78 -8.28
C LEU A 67 2.46 -7.64 -7.20
N LEU A 68 2.00 -8.74 -6.59
CA LEU A 68 1.06 -8.71 -5.48
C LEU A 68 1.65 -7.95 -4.27
N ASP A 69 2.93 -8.19 -3.94
CA ASP A 69 3.59 -7.47 -2.85
C ASP A 69 3.73 -5.98 -3.13
N VAL A 70 4.12 -5.60 -4.35
CA VAL A 70 4.17 -4.19 -4.76
C VAL A 70 2.77 -3.57 -4.72
N THR A 71 1.77 -4.28 -5.24
CA THR A 71 0.38 -3.80 -5.28
C THR A 71 -0.19 -3.56 -3.90
N ARG A 72 0.03 -4.47 -2.94
CA ARG A 72 -0.41 -4.28 -1.54
C ARG A 72 0.17 -3.00 -0.93
N ARG A 73 1.46 -2.74 -1.17
CA ARG A 73 2.14 -1.54 -0.67
C ARG A 73 1.62 -0.27 -1.33
N GLU A 74 1.46 -0.29 -2.65
CA GLU A 74 0.97 0.89 -3.38
C GLU A 74 -0.51 1.16 -3.07
N LEU A 75 -1.38 0.16 -2.93
CA LEU A 75 -2.76 0.36 -2.47
C LEU A 75 -2.81 0.93 -1.04
N ALA A 76 -2.00 0.39 -0.13
CA ALA A 76 -1.89 0.92 1.23
C ALA A 76 -1.35 2.36 1.24
N ARG A 77 -0.50 2.73 0.30
CA ARG A 77 -0.01 4.10 0.15
C ARG A 77 -1.07 5.03 -0.47
N SER A 78 -1.77 4.58 -1.51
CA SER A 78 -2.79 5.35 -2.21
C SER A 78 -4.02 5.61 -1.35
N TYR A 79 -4.39 4.67 -0.50
CA TYR A 79 -5.61 4.78 0.34
C TYR A 79 -5.33 4.91 1.82
N GLY A 80 -4.08 4.74 2.25
CA GLY A 80 -3.71 4.83 3.65
C GLY A 80 -3.52 6.27 4.12
N ALA A 81 -2.98 6.37 5.33
CA ALA A 81 -2.83 7.65 6.02
C ALA A 81 -1.76 8.57 5.41
N GLU A 82 -0.91 8.00 4.55
CA GLU A 82 0.12 8.69 3.78
C GLU A 82 -0.35 9.00 2.34
N SER A 83 -1.65 8.88 2.04
CA SER A 83 -2.17 9.18 0.71
C SER A 83 -2.04 10.66 0.38
N HIS A 84 -1.94 11.00 -0.91
CA HIS A 84 -1.88 12.40 -1.35
C HIS A 84 -3.12 13.22 -0.95
N GLU A 85 -4.26 12.56 -0.72
CA GLU A 85 -5.49 13.16 -0.21
C GLU A 85 -5.42 13.45 1.30
N THR A 86 -4.71 12.60 2.04
CA THR A 86 -4.41 12.80 3.46
C THR A 86 -3.13 13.62 3.56
N GLN A 87 -3.19 14.94 3.30
CA GLN A 87 -2.03 15.84 3.47
C GLN A 87 -1.61 15.92 4.94
N ALA A 88 -0.93 14.88 5.43
CA ALA A 88 -0.41 14.84 6.78
C ALA A 88 0.74 15.84 6.88
N ILE A 89 0.63 16.79 7.82
CA ILE A 89 1.70 17.72 8.16
C ILE A 89 2.87 16.86 8.67
N GLN A 90 4.10 17.16 8.24
CA GLN A 90 5.29 16.38 8.54
C GLN A 90 5.40 16.05 10.04
N GLY A 91 5.13 14.78 10.41
CA GLY A 91 5.11 14.28 11.79
C GLY A 91 3.78 13.65 12.21
N ASP A 92 2.67 14.02 11.57
CA ASP A 92 1.36 13.43 11.84
C ASP A 92 1.13 12.20 10.97
N LEU A 93 0.77 11.07 11.58
CA LEU A 93 0.37 9.87 10.83
C LEU A 93 -1.06 9.96 10.30
N TYR A 94 -1.89 10.86 10.82
CA TYR A 94 -3.28 11.03 10.42
C TYR A 94 -3.67 12.51 10.56
N THR A 95 -4.26 13.09 9.51
CA THR A 95 -4.82 14.47 9.52
C THR A 95 -6.12 14.60 10.31
N GLY A 96 -6.66 13.48 10.83
CA GLY A 96 -8.00 13.42 11.42
C GLY A 96 -9.14 13.37 10.40
N THR A 97 -8.85 13.38 9.09
CA THR A 97 -9.87 13.25 8.04
C THR A 97 -10.13 11.78 7.69
N LEU A 98 -11.35 11.50 7.22
CA LEU A 98 -11.68 10.17 6.69
C LEU A 98 -11.02 9.97 5.32
N GLN A 99 -10.64 8.73 5.03
CA GLN A 99 -10.11 8.32 3.72
C GLN A 99 -11.26 8.04 2.76
N ALA A 100 -11.04 8.26 1.45
CA ALA A 100 -12.04 7.94 0.43
C ALA A 100 -12.35 6.44 0.37
N ARG A 101 -11.34 5.59 0.60
CA ARG A 101 -11.44 4.13 0.57
C ARG A 101 -10.81 3.50 1.79
N TYR A 102 -11.39 2.40 2.24
CA TYR A 102 -10.88 1.63 3.37
C TYR A 102 -10.71 0.15 3.03
N PRO A 103 -9.76 -0.53 3.67
CA PRO A 103 -9.61 -1.97 3.51
C PRO A 103 -10.81 -2.72 4.12
N VAL A 104 -11.15 -3.85 3.49
CA VAL A 104 -12.15 -4.80 3.97
C VAL A 104 -11.45 -5.94 4.74
N PRO A 105 -12.03 -6.42 5.87
CA PRO A 105 -11.53 -7.62 6.53
C PRO A 105 -11.55 -8.80 5.55
N HIS A 106 -10.45 -9.55 5.50
CA HIS A 106 -10.31 -10.70 4.63
C HIS A 106 -9.66 -11.86 5.40
N GLN A 107 -9.96 -13.07 4.98
CA GLN A 107 -9.34 -14.28 5.51
C GLN A 107 -7.96 -14.52 4.88
N ARG A 108 -7.16 -15.36 5.52
CA ARG A 108 -5.87 -15.78 4.97
C ARG A 108 -6.11 -16.50 3.63
N GLY A 109 -5.52 -15.98 2.56
CA GLY A 109 -5.65 -16.51 1.20
C GLY A 109 -6.62 -15.73 0.32
N GLU A 110 -7.47 -14.88 0.90
CA GLU A 110 -8.30 -13.94 0.14
C GLU A 110 -7.47 -12.75 -0.34
N SER A 111 -7.85 -12.18 -1.49
CA SER A 111 -7.22 -10.99 -2.01
C SER A 111 -7.65 -9.77 -1.19
N PRO A 112 -6.73 -8.95 -0.67
CA PRO A 112 -7.09 -7.70 0.00
C PRO A 112 -7.91 -6.80 -0.93
N GLN A 113 -8.94 -6.17 -0.36
CA GLN A 113 -9.87 -5.32 -1.09
C GLN A 113 -10.00 -3.97 -0.41
N TYR A 114 -10.16 -2.92 -1.21
CA TYR A 114 -10.46 -1.56 -0.76
C TYR A 114 -11.79 -1.11 -1.36
N VAL A 115 -12.68 -0.59 -0.52
CA VAL A 115 -14.02 -0.14 -0.92
C VAL A 115 -14.23 1.31 -0.52
N LEU A 116 -15.11 2.00 -1.25
CA LEU A 116 -15.52 3.36 -0.92
C LEU A 116 -16.09 3.45 0.50
N LEU A 117 -15.81 4.55 1.19
CA LEU A 117 -16.30 4.85 2.54
C LEU A 117 -17.82 4.66 2.65
N ASP A 118 -18.58 5.20 1.69
CA ASP A 118 -20.04 5.16 1.67
C ASP A 118 -20.61 3.74 1.46
N LEU A 119 -19.78 2.78 1.04
CA LEU A 119 -20.16 1.39 0.81
C LEU A 119 -19.71 0.45 1.93
N LEU A 120 -19.04 0.97 2.96
CA LEU A 120 -18.66 0.16 4.11
C LEU A 120 -19.89 -0.23 4.92
N THR A 121 -19.96 -1.49 5.30
CA THR A 121 -20.94 -1.92 6.30
C THR A 121 -20.58 -1.37 7.69
N PRO A 122 -21.55 -1.23 8.61
CA PRO A 122 -21.26 -0.79 9.97
C PRO A 122 -20.22 -1.65 10.69
N GLU A 123 -20.15 -2.94 10.36
CA GLU A 123 -19.13 -3.84 10.91
C GLU A 123 -17.73 -3.54 10.35
N GLN A 124 -17.62 -3.30 9.05
CA GLN A 124 -16.36 -2.93 8.41
C GLN A 124 -15.85 -1.58 8.92
N VAL A 125 -16.74 -0.59 9.12
CA VAL A 125 -16.39 0.68 9.78
C VAL A 125 -15.83 0.43 11.18
N ARG A 126 -16.53 -0.37 12.00
CA ARG A 126 -16.05 -0.71 13.35
C ARG A 126 -14.71 -1.43 13.32
N TRP A 127 -14.50 -2.33 12.36
CA TRP A 127 -13.23 -3.01 12.20
C TRP A 127 -12.10 -2.04 11.86
N ASN A 128 -12.28 -1.14 10.88
CA ASN A 128 -11.29 -0.13 10.51
C ASN A 128 -10.95 0.79 11.70
N ALA A 129 -11.98 1.28 12.42
CA ALA A 129 -11.78 2.07 13.63
C ALA A 129 -11.00 1.32 14.72
N ARG A 130 -11.22 0.01 14.88
CA ARG A 130 -10.43 -0.82 15.80
C ARG A 130 -8.97 -0.95 15.36
N GLN A 131 -8.70 -1.08 14.07
CA GLN A 131 -7.32 -1.13 13.56
C GLN A 131 -6.58 0.18 13.84
N HIS A 132 -7.18 1.34 13.54
CA HIS A 132 -6.56 2.63 13.85
C HIS A 132 -6.30 2.81 15.34
N ARG A 133 -7.27 2.49 16.20
CA ARG A 133 -7.07 2.55 17.67
C ARG A 133 -5.96 1.60 18.14
N LYS A 134 -5.81 0.43 17.51
CA LYS A 134 -4.74 -0.52 17.82
C LYS A 134 -3.37 0.07 17.48
N VAL A 135 -3.23 0.69 16.32
CA VAL A 135 -1.99 1.38 15.90
C VAL A 135 -1.68 2.54 16.86
N GLY A 136 -2.66 3.39 17.15
CA GLY A 136 -2.49 4.50 18.09
C GLY A 136 -2.03 4.04 19.48
N ARG A 137 -2.66 2.99 20.04
CA ARG A 137 -2.20 2.40 21.32
C ARG A 137 -0.78 1.82 21.24
N ALA A 138 -0.39 1.25 20.10
CA ALA A 138 0.96 0.74 19.93
C ALA A 138 1.99 1.89 19.94
N HIS A 139 1.66 3.03 19.32
CA HIS A 139 2.52 4.21 19.31
C HIS A 139 2.64 4.82 20.70
N LEU A 140 1.54 4.96 21.44
CA LEU A 140 1.57 5.43 22.83
C LEU A 140 2.48 4.57 23.71
N ARG A 141 2.33 3.23 23.65
CA ARG A 141 3.22 2.32 24.41
C ARG A 141 4.70 2.46 24.02
N HIS A 142 4.98 2.78 22.77
CA HIS A 142 6.35 3.01 22.33
C HIS A 142 6.91 4.32 22.87
N ALA A 143 6.11 5.39 22.88
CA ALA A 143 6.47 6.66 23.52
C ALA A 143 6.74 6.47 25.03
N ASP A 144 5.84 5.78 25.74
CA ASP A 144 6.01 5.48 27.17
C ASP A 144 7.32 4.71 27.44
N ALA A 145 7.67 3.76 26.56
CA ALA A 145 8.92 2.99 26.66
C ALA A 145 10.16 3.87 26.42
N LEU A 146 10.09 4.85 25.51
CA LEU A 146 11.16 5.81 25.27
C LEU A 146 11.35 6.74 26.47
N ASP A 147 10.28 7.22 27.08
CA ASP A 147 10.34 8.05 28.29
C ASP A 147 10.96 7.25 29.46
N ALA A 148 10.52 6.01 29.67
CA ALA A 148 11.10 5.13 30.69
C ALA A 148 12.61 4.88 30.44
N TYR A 149 13.01 4.64 29.19
CA TYR A 149 14.42 4.52 28.82
C TYR A 149 15.20 5.81 29.13
N ALA A 150 14.68 6.97 28.78
CA ALA A 150 15.31 8.26 29.05
C ALA A 150 15.54 8.47 30.56
N HIS A 151 14.54 8.13 31.39
CA HIS A 151 14.68 8.19 32.85
C HIS A 151 15.80 7.27 33.37
N THR A 152 15.86 6.01 32.94
CA THR A 152 16.94 5.10 33.37
C THR A 152 18.33 5.57 32.93
N LYS A 153 18.44 6.15 31.73
CA LYS A 153 19.69 6.71 31.21
C LYS A 153 20.13 7.94 32.01
N ALA A 154 19.22 8.84 32.35
CA ALA A 154 19.50 10.02 33.17
C ALA A 154 19.99 9.63 34.57
N SER A 155 19.34 8.66 35.21
CA SER A 155 19.76 8.15 36.53
C SER A 155 21.11 7.42 36.51
N SER A 156 21.55 6.93 35.35
CA SER A 156 22.86 6.28 35.18
C SER A 156 23.99 7.27 34.83
N GLY A 157 23.64 8.53 34.53
CA GLY A 157 24.58 9.59 34.14
C GLY A 157 25.04 10.50 35.29
N ASP A 158 24.35 10.49 36.44
CA ASP A 158 24.69 11.30 37.63
C ASP A 158 25.68 10.60 38.60
N ALA A 159 26.36 9.54 38.13
CA ALA A 159 27.37 8.81 38.90
C ALA A 159 28.79 8.92 38.31
N ALA A 160 29.11 10.04 37.67
CA ALA A 160 30.46 10.38 37.18
C ALA A 160 30.96 11.68 37.79
#